data_AF-A0A2V7SRN7-F1
#
_entry.id   AF-A0A2V7SRN7-F1
#
_cell.length_a   1.000
_cell.length_b   1.000
_cell.length_c   1.000
_cell.angle_alpha   90.00
_cell.angle_beta   90.00
_cell.angle_gamma   90.00
#
_symmetry.space_group_name_H-M   'P 1'
#
loop_
_entity.id
_entity.type
_entity.pdbx_description
1 polymer ?
#
loop_
_entity_poly.entity_id
_entity_poly.type
_entity_poly.pdbx_seq_one_letter_code
_entity_poly.pdbx_strand_id
1 'polypeptide(L)'
;MTLALDESHRADLRSWVESANASTTDFPIQNLPLGCLRVEGGARPGVAIGDRILDLSAARPVLALESRVLDAIDACVAEGALNPLLALGRPALHQLRAAVSDLLRAGTSAGERARSFGDSILVPLSGAELALPIRVGDYTDFYASIDHARNVGSMFRPDNALLPNYKWVPIGYHGRASSVVTSGSSVRRPSGQRRDEATSPPTFGPSVRLDYELEVGAIIADGNALGAPIALAAAEQHVAGLCLVNDWSARDIQAWEYQPLGPFLAKSFATTISPWIVTLDALAPFRVAAVRPSSDPAPLPYLDDEEDRAHGGFDITLEVLLSSRRMRDEGQRPLNVSVGSFATMYWTLAQLVAHHTSNGCNLRPGDLLASGTVSGATKESRGCLLERTWRGTEPLALPTGELRRFLEDGDEVIMRASCERTGQRRIGFGECRGIVSG
;
A
#
# COMPACT_ATOMS: atom_id res chain seq x y z
N MET A 1 16.90 14.54 0.25
CA MET A 1 17.06 14.90 1.68
C MET A 1 16.37 13.84 2.52
N THR A 2 17.10 13.15 3.40
CA THR A 2 16.52 12.22 4.37
C THR A 2 15.53 12.93 5.27
N LEU A 3 14.46 12.23 5.67
CA LEU A 3 13.51 12.79 6.61
C LEU A 3 14.11 12.86 8.01
N ALA A 4 14.13 14.07 8.57
CA ALA A 4 14.63 14.30 9.90
C ALA A 4 13.64 13.74 10.93
N LEU A 5 14.17 13.01 11.91
CA LEU A 5 13.40 12.63 13.09
C LEU A 5 13.09 13.86 13.93
N ASP A 6 11.92 13.84 14.56
CA ASP A 6 11.40 14.89 15.44
C ASP A 6 10.77 14.28 16.72
N GLU A 7 10.15 15.11 17.55
CA GLU A 7 9.50 14.68 18.78
C GLU A 7 8.40 13.63 18.61
N SER A 8 7.70 13.60 17.46
CA SER A 8 6.62 12.64 17.19
C SER A 8 7.12 11.20 17.03
N HIS A 9 8.43 11.02 16.83
CA HIS A 9 9.06 9.70 16.66
C HIS A 9 9.57 9.11 17.98
N ARG A 10 9.58 9.89 19.07
CA ARG A 10 10.05 9.42 20.38
C ARG A 10 9.30 8.18 20.83
N ALA A 11 10.01 7.08 21.06
CA ALA A 11 9.41 5.81 21.44
C ALA A 11 8.73 5.81 22.82
N ASP A 12 9.13 6.74 23.70
CA ASP A 12 8.54 6.94 25.02
C ASP A 12 7.31 7.86 25.01
N LEU A 13 6.97 8.46 23.85
CA LEU A 13 5.76 9.26 23.69
C LEU A 13 4.51 8.40 23.90
N ARG A 14 3.59 8.87 24.76
CA ARG A 14 2.33 8.21 25.11
C ARG A 14 1.12 9.04 24.74
N SER A 15 0.02 8.38 24.43
CA SER A 15 -1.27 9.03 24.21
C SER A 15 -2.16 8.94 25.44
N TRP A 16 -3.09 9.88 25.60
CA TRP A 16 -4.20 9.75 26.53
C TRP A 16 -5.29 8.77 26.03
N VAL A 17 -5.23 8.35 24.76
CA VAL A 17 -5.97 7.19 24.23
C VAL A 17 -5.21 5.91 24.62
N GLU A 18 -5.67 5.25 25.67
CA GLU A 18 -4.90 4.18 26.34
C GLU A 18 -4.56 3.00 25.42
N SER A 19 -5.46 2.62 24.52
CA SER A 19 -5.23 1.53 23.56
C SER A 19 -4.07 1.80 22.59
N ALA A 20 -3.70 3.07 22.37
CA ALA A 20 -2.52 3.44 21.56
C ALA A 20 -1.18 3.18 22.28
N ASN A 21 -1.22 2.92 23.59
CA ASN A 21 -0.03 2.64 24.39
C ASN A 21 0.34 1.15 24.41
N ALA A 22 -0.57 0.26 23.95
CA ALA A 22 -0.31 -1.16 23.82
C ALA A 22 0.91 -1.43 22.92
N SER A 23 1.71 -2.45 23.27
CA SER A 23 2.92 -2.80 22.50
C SER A 23 2.60 -3.40 21.13
N THR A 24 1.44 -4.02 20.99
CA THR A 24 1.01 -4.74 19.78
C THR A 24 0.12 -3.92 18.84
N THR A 25 -0.25 -2.69 19.20
CA THR A 25 -1.13 -1.87 18.35
C THR A 25 -0.44 -1.50 17.03
N ASP A 26 -1.21 -1.47 15.94
CA ASP A 26 -0.76 -0.90 14.67
C ASP A 26 -0.70 0.63 14.73
N PHE A 27 -1.49 1.25 15.61
CA PHE A 27 -1.77 2.69 15.60
C PHE A 27 -1.31 3.40 16.88
N PRO A 28 -0.02 3.34 17.27
CA PRO A 28 0.45 4.14 18.38
C PRO A 28 0.51 5.63 17.97
N ILE A 29 0.76 6.51 18.93
CA ILE A 29 0.91 7.96 18.67
C ILE A 29 2.09 8.31 17.74
N GLN A 30 3.02 7.38 17.52
CA GLN A 30 4.11 7.50 16.56
C GLN A 30 3.67 7.21 15.11
N ASN A 31 2.54 6.52 14.90
CA ASN A 31 2.03 6.22 13.56
C ASN A 31 1.20 7.37 13.00
N LEU A 32 -0.01 7.59 13.54
CA LEU A 32 -0.96 8.62 13.11
C LEU A 32 -1.24 8.59 11.59
N PRO A 33 -1.68 7.45 11.01
CA PRO A 33 -1.94 7.38 9.59
C PRO A 33 -3.25 8.08 9.23
N LEU A 34 -3.32 8.62 8.02
CA LEU A 34 -4.47 9.37 7.51
C LEU A 34 -5.45 8.45 6.79
N GLY A 35 -6.76 8.65 6.97
CA GLY A 35 -7.79 7.89 6.26
C GLY A 35 -9.10 8.66 6.19
N CYS A 36 -10.13 8.01 5.64
CA CYS A 36 -11.47 8.57 5.52
C CYS A 36 -12.49 7.68 6.24
N LEU A 37 -13.16 8.23 7.25
CA LEU A 37 -14.30 7.61 7.90
C LEU A 37 -15.55 7.80 7.03
N ARG A 38 -16.24 6.71 6.69
CA ARG A 38 -17.57 6.78 6.07
C ARG A 38 -18.57 7.31 7.09
N VAL A 39 -19.36 8.29 6.69
CA VAL A 39 -20.45 8.83 7.50
C VAL A 39 -21.70 8.94 6.65
N GLU A 40 -22.85 9.17 7.27
CA GLU A 40 -24.06 9.50 6.52
C GLU A 40 -23.80 10.73 5.64
N GLY A 41 -24.09 10.61 4.34
CA GLY A 41 -23.92 11.69 3.37
C GLY A 41 -22.50 11.88 2.81
N GLY A 42 -21.50 11.08 3.20
CA GLY A 42 -20.16 11.18 2.61
C GLY A 42 -19.04 10.49 3.37
N ALA A 43 -17.88 11.15 3.44
CA ALA A 43 -16.74 10.70 4.22
C ALA A 43 -16.04 11.89 4.89
N ARG A 44 -15.40 11.65 6.04
CA ARG A 44 -14.64 12.67 6.79
C ARG A 44 -13.19 12.24 6.97
N PRO A 45 -12.23 13.18 6.90
CA PRO A 45 -10.83 12.88 7.14
C PRO A 45 -10.61 12.49 8.61
N GLY A 46 -9.79 11.47 8.85
CA GLY A 46 -9.51 10.97 10.19
C GLY A 46 -8.09 10.43 10.36
N VAL A 47 -7.69 10.27 11.62
CA VAL A 47 -6.40 9.71 12.02
C VAL A 47 -6.62 8.51 12.94
N ALA A 48 -6.02 7.35 12.63
CA ALA A 48 -6.10 6.20 13.53
C ALA A 48 -5.21 6.38 14.77
N ILE A 49 -5.74 6.06 15.95
CA ILE A 49 -5.04 6.09 17.23
C ILE A 49 -5.58 4.99 18.16
N GLY A 50 -4.76 3.97 18.42
CA GLY A 50 -5.16 2.78 19.17
C GLY A 50 -6.34 2.07 18.50
N ASP A 51 -7.43 1.92 19.24
CA ASP A 51 -8.72 1.37 18.79
C ASP A 51 -9.76 2.47 18.48
N ARG A 52 -9.28 3.69 18.20
CA ARG A 52 -10.10 4.87 17.89
C ARG A 52 -9.63 5.54 16.60
N ILE A 53 -10.50 6.39 16.05
CA ILE A 53 -10.25 7.30 14.96
C ILE A 53 -10.50 8.71 15.47
N LEU A 54 -9.52 9.60 15.38
CA LEU A 54 -9.73 11.04 15.55
C LEU A 54 -10.43 11.59 14.29
N ASP A 55 -11.67 12.04 14.40
CA ASP A 55 -12.38 12.76 13.33
C ASP A 55 -11.79 14.17 13.25
N LEU A 56 -11.02 14.47 12.19
CA LEU A 56 -10.32 15.74 12.05
C LEU A 56 -11.29 16.92 11.88
N SER A 57 -12.47 16.68 11.30
CA SER A 57 -13.52 17.68 11.16
C SER A 57 -14.14 18.02 12.51
N ALA A 58 -14.39 17.01 13.34
CA ALA A 58 -14.90 17.21 14.69
C ALA A 58 -13.84 17.85 15.63
N ALA A 59 -12.56 17.50 15.46
CA ALA A 59 -11.45 18.03 16.23
C ALA A 59 -11.04 19.47 15.85
N ARG A 60 -11.60 20.04 14.77
CA ARG A 60 -11.29 21.39 14.26
C ARG A 60 -11.20 22.48 15.33
N PRO A 61 -12.09 22.56 16.36
CA PRO A 61 -12.02 23.61 17.39
C PRO A 61 -10.80 23.52 18.33
N VAL A 62 -10.14 22.38 18.38
CA VAL A 62 -9.00 22.12 19.28
C VAL A 62 -7.69 21.84 18.54
N LEU A 63 -7.73 21.76 17.21
CA LEU A 63 -6.55 21.64 16.35
C LEU A 63 -5.86 23.01 16.18
N ALA A 64 -4.63 23.13 16.69
CA ALA A 64 -3.80 24.31 16.50
C ALA A 64 -3.10 24.26 15.13
N LEU A 65 -3.82 24.65 14.07
CA LEU A 65 -3.36 24.61 12.68
C LEU A 65 -3.49 25.98 11.99
N GLU A 66 -2.70 26.19 10.94
CA GLU A 66 -2.89 27.32 10.02
C GLU A 66 -4.26 27.23 9.34
N SER A 67 -4.89 28.38 9.09
CA SER A 67 -6.22 28.47 8.46
C SER A 67 -6.29 27.66 7.17
N ARG A 68 -5.26 27.72 6.32
CA ARG A 68 -5.22 26.96 5.05
C ARG A 68 -5.34 25.44 5.24
N VAL A 69 -4.82 24.89 6.34
CA VAL A 69 -4.88 23.45 6.63
C VAL A 69 -6.26 23.09 7.18
N LEU A 70 -6.85 23.96 8.01
CA LEU A 70 -8.23 23.82 8.46
C LEU A 70 -9.22 23.88 7.28
N ASP A 71 -9.03 24.81 6.36
CA ASP A 71 -9.83 24.94 5.14
C ASP A 71 -9.70 23.68 4.26
N ALA A 72 -8.52 23.08 4.19
CA ALA A 72 -8.32 21.82 3.47
C ALA A 72 -9.00 20.63 4.18
N ILE A 73 -9.04 20.58 5.51
CA ILE A 73 -9.84 19.58 6.25
C ILE A 73 -11.33 19.73 5.88
N ASP A 74 -11.84 20.96 5.83
CA ASP A 74 -13.23 21.23 5.44
C ASP A 74 -13.49 20.82 3.97
N ALA A 75 -12.54 21.09 3.07
CA ALA A 75 -12.62 20.66 1.67
C ALA A 75 -12.58 19.12 1.52
N CYS A 76 -11.81 18.40 2.34
CA CYS A 76 -11.81 16.93 2.34
C CYS A 76 -13.19 16.35 2.65
N VAL A 77 -13.99 17.00 3.53
CA VAL A 77 -15.37 16.59 3.80
C VAL A 77 -16.25 16.78 2.57
N ALA A 78 -16.10 17.93 1.89
CA ALA A 78 -16.87 18.24 0.69
C ALA A 78 -16.56 17.26 -0.46
N GLU A 79 -15.30 16.86 -0.61
CA GLU A 79 -14.88 15.91 -1.66
C GLU A 79 -15.07 14.44 -1.28
N GLY A 80 -15.11 14.14 0.02
CA GLY A 80 -15.13 12.77 0.56
C GLY A 80 -13.79 12.04 0.38
N ALA A 81 -12.67 12.77 0.30
CA ALA A 81 -11.34 12.22 0.06
C ALA A 81 -10.25 13.16 0.61
N LEU A 82 -9.03 12.64 0.84
CA LEU A 82 -7.90 13.41 1.37
C LEU A 82 -7.20 14.33 0.33
N ASN A 83 -7.60 14.28 -0.95
CA ASN A 83 -6.92 15.02 -2.03
C ASN A 83 -6.69 16.52 -1.72
N PRO A 84 -7.63 17.28 -1.12
CA PRO A 84 -7.38 18.68 -0.76
C PRO A 84 -6.23 18.87 0.23
N LEU A 85 -6.10 17.98 1.23
CA LEU A 85 -4.95 17.99 2.14
C LEU A 85 -3.65 17.60 1.42
N LEU A 86 -3.69 16.57 0.55
CA LEU A 86 -2.53 16.14 -0.22
C LEU A 86 -2.02 17.23 -1.18
N ALA A 87 -2.93 18.06 -1.71
CA ALA A 87 -2.61 19.16 -2.60
C ALA A 87 -1.87 20.32 -1.91
N LEU A 88 -1.91 20.40 -0.57
CA LEU A 88 -1.09 21.35 0.19
C LEU A 88 0.38 20.89 0.33
N GLY A 89 0.69 19.67 -0.10
CA GLY A 89 2.02 19.10 -0.05
C GLY A 89 2.50 18.72 1.35
N ARG A 90 3.70 18.17 1.41
CA ARG A 90 4.27 17.61 2.64
C ARG A 90 4.43 18.58 3.82
N PRO A 91 4.79 19.86 3.63
CA PRO A 91 4.87 20.79 4.76
C PRO A 91 3.55 20.90 5.54
N ALA A 92 2.41 20.86 4.87
CA ALA A 92 1.10 20.87 5.52
C ALA A 92 0.80 19.55 6.23
N LEU A 93 1.14 18.40 5.62
CA LEU A 93 0.97 17.09 6.26
C LEU A 93 1.85 16.95 7.51
N HIS A 94 3.06 17.48 7.48
CA HIS A 94 3.96 17.52 8.62
C HIS A 94 3.41 18.40 9.76
N GLN A 95 2.88 19.58 9.43
CA GLN A 95 2.20 20.44 10.41
C GLN A 95 0.97 19.76 11.02
N LEU A 96 0.17 19.07 10.20
CA LEU A 96 -0.97 18.27 10.66
C LEU A 96 -0.53 17.19 11.64
N ARG A 97 0.53 16.43 11.29
CA ARG A 97 1.10 15.40 12.16
C ARG A 97 1.54 15.97 13.50
N ALA A 98 2.27 17.09 13.51
CA ALA A 98 2.74 17.72 14.73
C ALA A 98 1.58 18.15 15.64
N ALA A 99 0.55 18.81 15.07
CA ALA A 99 -0.62 19.24 15.81
C ALA A 99 -1.44 18.07 16.37
N VAL A 100 -1.64 17.01 15.58
CA VAL A 100 -2.36 15.80 16.02
C VAL A 100 -1.56 15.05 17.09
N SER A 101 -0.23 14.96 16.95
CA SER A 101 0.64 14.35 17.94
C SER A 101 0.56 15.08 19.28
N ASP A 102 0.59 16.41 19.29
CA ASP A 102 0.44 17.21 20.53
C ASP A 102 -0.98 17.11 21.12
N LEU A 103 -2.01 17.17 20.28
CA LEU A 103 -3.41 16.98 20.67
C LEU A 103 -3.65 15.62 21.35
N LEU A 104 -3.00 14.56 20.87
CA LEU A 104 -3.17 13.20 21.39
C LEU A 104 -2.19 12.85 22.50
N ARG A 105 -1.23 13.73 22.84
CA ARG A 105 -0.15 13.49 23.81
C ARG A 105 -0.69 13.45 25.24
N ALA A 106 -0.30 12.45 26.02
CA ALA A 106 -0.62 12.41 27.44
C ALA A 106 0.21 13.44 28.23
N GLY A 107 -0.40 14.06 29.25
CA GLY A 107 0.31 14.94 30.18
C GLY A 107 0.63 16.34 29.65
N THR A 108 0.02 16.77 28.54
CA THR A 108 0.08 18.15 28.05
C THR A 108 -1.26 18.85 28.21
N SER A 109 -1.25 20.18 28.27
CA SER A 109 -2.47 21.00 28.32
C SER A 109 -3.33 20.86 27.06
N ALA A 110 -2.70 20.65 25.89
CA ALA A 110 -3.39 20.33 24.65
C ALA A 110 -4.09 18.96 24.74
N GLY A 111 -3.40 17.94 25.24
CA GLY A 111 -3.94 16.61 25.44
C GLY A 111 -5.09 16.57 26.45
N GLU A 112 -4.97 17.26 27.58
CA GLU A 112 -6.04 17.38 28.59
C GLU A 112 -7.27 18.07 28.02
N ARG A 113 -7.07 19.12 27.21
CA ARG A 113 -8.16 19.80 26.51
C ARG A 113 -8.82 18.86 25.50
N ALA A 114 -8.07 18.15 24.67
CA ALA A 114 -8.63 17.21 23.70
C ALA A 114 -9.41 16.08 24.37
N ARG A 115 -8.87 15.54 25.47
CA ARG A 115 -9.50 14.50 26.26
C ARG A 115 -10.87 14.91 26.81
N SER A 116 -11.10 16.19 27.10
CA SER A 116 -12.40 16.68 27.59
C SER A 116 -13.50 16.64 26.53
N PHE A 117 -13.15 16.58 25.24
CA PHE A 117 -14.10 16.36 24.14
C PHE A 117 -14.45 14.88 23.97
N GLY A 118 -13.52 13.97 24.30
CA GLY A 118 -13.78 12.52 24.34
C GLY A 118 -14.39 11.98 23.04
N ASP A 119 -15.54 11.32 23.16
CA ASP A 119 -16.28 10.70 22.05
C ASP A 119 -16.85 11.71 21.05
N SER A 120 -16.82 13.02 21.33
CA SER A 120 -17.24 14.01 20.35
C SER A 120 -16.21 14.21 19.23
N ILE A 121 -14.95 13.79 19.45
CA ILE A 121 -13.87 13.87 18.45
C ILE A 121 -13.24 12.50 18.14
N LEU A 122 -13.54 11.48 18.95
CA LEU A 122 -13.08 10.10 18.76
C LEU A 122 -14.23 9.18 18.37
N VAL A 123 -14.01 8.38 17.33
CA VAL A 123 -14.92 7.33 16.88
C VAL A 123 -14.29 5.96 17.14
N PRO A 124 -15.01 4.97 17.69
CA PRO A 124 -14.52 3.59 17.77
C PRO A 124 -14.11 3.06 16.40
N LEU A 125 -12.89 2.52 16.28
CA LEU A 125 -12.44 1.87 15.05
C LEU A 125 -13.25 0.59 14.77
N SER A 126 -13.63 -0.11 15.84
CA SER A 126 -14.54 -1.26 15.76
C SER A 126 -15.93 -0.82 15.29
N GLY A 127 -16.38 -1.34 14.15
CA GLY A 127 -17.68 -1.01 13.57
C GLY A 127 -17.69 0.28 12.74
N ALA A 128 -16.56 0.98 12.64
CA ALA A 128 -16.42 2.07 11.68
C ALA A 128 -16.30 1.52 10.26
N GLU A 129 -17.05 2.11 9.33
CA GLU A 129 -16.84 1.88 7.90
C GLU A 129 -15.80 2.87 7.38
N LEU A 130 -14.79 2.38 6.68
CA LEU A 130 -13.77 3.23 6.05
C LEU A 130 -14.10 3.42 4.57
N ALA A 131 -13.84 4.62 4.06
CA ALA A 131 -13.94 4.94 2.64
C ALA A 131 -12.58 4.73 1.96
N LEU A 132 -12.53 4.88 0.63
CA LEU A 132 -11.27 5.03 -0.07
C LEU A 132 -10.63 6.35 0.38
N PRO A 133 -9.35 6.38 0.81
CA PRO A 133 -8.75 7.59 1.39
C PRO A 133 -8.50 8.70 0.36
N ILE A 134 -8.49 8.37 -0.93
CA ILE A 134 -8.20 9.28 -2.03
C ILE A 134 -9.17 9.05 -3.19
N ARG A 135 -9.44 10.10 -3.94
CA ARG A 135 -9.90 9.99 -5.32
C ARG A 135 -8.68 9.75 -6.19
N VAL A 136 -8.52 8.52 -6.66
CA VAL A 136 -7.40 8.12 -7.51
C VAL A 136 -7.51 8.81 -8.86
N GLY A 137 -6.56 9.69 -9.17
CA GLY A 137 -6.47 10.35 -10.48
C GLY A 137 -6.00 9.34 -11.53
N ASP A 138 -4.74 8.95 -11.43
CA ASP A 138 -4.11 7.85 -12.15
C ASP A 138 -3.60 6.77 -11.20
N TYR A 139 -3.62 5.53 -11.67
CA TYR A 139 -3.00 4.39 -11.02
C TYR A 139 -1.92 3.84 -11.96
N THR A 140 -0.68 3.78 -11.49
CA THR A 140 0.43 3.11 -12.17
C THR A 140 0.92 1.95 -11.32
N ASP A 141 1.13 0.82 -11.96
CA ASP A 141 1.65 -0.38 -11.33
C ASP A 141 3.05 -0.69 -11.87
N PHE A 142 4.02 -0.80 -10.97
CA PHE A 142 5.40 -1.09 -11.32
C PHE A 142 5.69 -2.58 -11.29
N TYR A 143 6.92 -2.95 -11.61
CA TYR A 143 7.41 -4.31 -11.56
C TYR A 143 8.77 -4.32 -10.87
N ALA A 144 8.83 -3.84 -9.62
CA ALA A 144 10.08 -3.45 -8.97
C ALA A 144 10.77 -4.55 -8.14
N SER A 145 10.12 -5.68 -7.85
CA SER A 145 10.76 -6.81 -7.15
C SER A 145 11.53 -7.70 -8.11
N ILE A 146 12.86 -7.74 -7.98
CA ILE A 146 13.72 -8.57 -8.84
C ILE A 146 13.47 -10.07 -8.61
N ASP A 147 13.12 -10.48 -7.40
CA ASP A 147 12.83 -11.88 -7.10
C ASP A 147 11.51 -12.32 -7.74
N HIS A 148 10.48 -11.47 -7.69
CA HIS A 148 9.24 -11.71 -8.43
C HIS A 148 9.51 -11.82 -9.94
N ALA A 149 10.28 -10.87 -10.49
CA ALA A 149 10.66 -10.87 -11.90
C ALA A 149 11.43 -12.13 -12.33
N ARG A 150 12.34 -12.63 -11.48
CA ARG A 150 13.07 -13.88 -11.70
C ARG A 150 12.16 -15.10 -11.61
N ASN A 151 11.26 -15.16 -10.62
CA ASN A 151 10.34 -16.28 -10.45
C ASN A 151 9.42 -16.42 -11.66
N VAL A 152 8.69 -15.35 -12.01
CA VAL A 152 7.82 -15.31 -13.19
C VAL A 152 8.63 -15.60 -14.45
N GLY A 153 9.76 -14.92 -14.61
CA GLY A 153 10.69 -15.12 -15.72
C GLY A 153 11.07 -16.58 -15.92
N SER A 154 11.49 -17.26 -14.86
CA SER A 154 11.94 -18.65 -14.90
C SER A 154 10.84 -19.62 -15.31
N MET A 155 9.58 -19.30 -15.03
CA MET A 155 8.43 -20.12 -15.42
C MET A 155 8.10 -20.07 -16.91
N PHE A 156 8.50 -19.01 -17.62
CA PHE A 156 8.22 -18.79 -19.04
C PHE A 156 9.49 -18.84 -19.92
N ARG A 157 10.64 -18.51 -19.34
CA ARG A 157 11.97 -18.39 -19.98
C ARG A 157 13.05 -18.82 -18.97
N PRO A 158 13.18 -20.12 -18.66
CA PRO A 158 14.10 -20.61 -17.63
C PRO A 158 15.56 -20.19 -17.86
N ASP A 159 15.99 -20.14 -19.12
CA ASP A 159 17.38 -19.77 -19.47
C ASP A 159 17.63 -18.25 -19.41
N ASN A 160 16.57 -17.43 -19.42
CA ASN A 160 16.63 -15.97 -19.48
C ASN A 160 15.46 -15.36 -18.69
N ALA A 161 15.47 -15.58 -17.37
CA ALA A 161 14.38 -15.19 -16.50
C ALA A 161 14.09 -13.67 -16.57
N LEU A 162 15.13 -12.85 -16.47
CA LEU A 162 15.04 -11.40 -16.55
C LEU A 162 15.21 -10.91 -18.00
N LEU A 163 14.34 -10.00 -18.43
CA LEU A 163 14.52 -9.30 -19.69
C LEU A 163 15.68 -8.29 -19.60
N PRO A 164 16.37 -7.98 -20.71
CA PRO A 164 17.59 -7.16 -20.68
C PRO A 164 17.43 -5.76 -20.06
N ASN A 165 16.24 -5.17 -20.16
CA ASN A 165 15.94 -3.83 -19.66
C ASN A 165 15.69 -3.77 -18.14
N TYR A 166 15.40 -4.89 -17.48
CA TYR A 166 14.91 -4.90 -16.10
C TYR A 166 15.85 -4.20 -15.10
N LYS A 167 17.17 -4.37 -15.27
CA LYS A 167 18.17 -3.78 -14.36
C LYS A 167 18.48 -2.29 -14.65
N TRP A 168 17.92 -1.75 -15.74
CA TRP A 168 18.17 -0.39 -16.22
C TRP A 168 16.96 0.54 -16.06
N VAL A 169 15.76 -0.03 -16.07
CA VAL A 169 14.50 0.73 -16.05
C VAL A 169 13.56 0.11 -15.02
N PRO A 170 12.98 0.91 -14.10
CA PRO A 170 11.86 0.45 -13.28
C PRO A 170 10.60 0.39 -14.16
N ILE A 171 10.39 -0.78 -14.78
CA ILE A 171 9.28 -1.01 -15.70
C ILE A 171 7.96 -0.87 -14.93
N GLY A 172 6.97 -0.22 -15.54
CA GLY A 172 5.61 -0.14 -15.05
C GLY A 172 4.62 0.07 -16.19
N TYR A 173 3.34 0.01 -15.87
CA TYR A 173 2.24 0.22 -16.80
C TYR A 173 1.10 0.99 -16.12
N HIS A 174 0.25 1.63 -16.92
CA HIS A 174 -0.93 2.30 -16.39
C HIS A 174 -1.97 1.26 -15.98
N GLY A 175 -2.29 1.23 -14.68
CA GLY A 175 -3.37 0.46 -14.11
C GLY A 175 -4.72 1.15 -14.30
N ARG A 176 -5.78 0.59 -13.69
CA ARG A 176 -7.14 1.13 -13.81
C ARG A 176 -7.60 1.79 -12.52
N ALA A 177 -7.58 3.12 -12.49
CA ALA A 177 -8.01 3.91 -11.33
C ALA A 177 -9.47 3.65 -10.90
N SER A 178 -10.39 3.46 -11.85
CA SER A 178 -11.83 3.30 -11.55
C SER A 178 -12.20 2.04 -10.79
N SER A 179 -11.31 1.03 -10.80
CA SER A 179 -11.50 -0.27 -10.13
C SER A 179 -10.69 -0.39 -8.84
N VAL A 180 -10.05 0.71 -8.40
CA VAL A 180 -9.41 0.76 -7.09
C VAL A 180 -10.50 0.89 -6.01
N VAL A 181 -10.53 -0.07 -5.10
CA VAL A 181 -11.53 -0.17 -4.02
C VAL A 181 -10.87 -0.24 -2.66
N THR A 182 -11.60 0.16 -1.62
CA THR A 182 -11.09 0.08 -0.25
C THR A 182 -11.19 -1.35 0.30
N SER A 183 -10.35 -1.66 1.27
CA SER A 183 -10.34 -2.92 2.04
C SER A 183 -11.73 -3.32 2.53
N GLY A 184 -12.05 -4.62 2.43
CA GLY A 184 -13.35 -5.20 2.78
C GLY A 184 -14.34 -5.31 1.61
N SER A 185 -14.01 -4.72 0.45
CA SER A 185 -14.82 -4.85 -0.76
C SER A 185 -14.83 -6.30 -1.28
N SER A 186 -15.98 -6.77 -1.79
CA SER A 186 -16.03 -8.07 -2.48
C SER A 186 -15.40 -7.97 -3.86
N VAL A 187 -14.68 -9.03 -4.26
CA VAL A 187 -13.97 -9.12 -5.53
C VAL A 187 -14.63 -10.19 -6.37
N ARG A 188 -15.40 -9.79 -7.39
CA ARG A 188 -16.06 -10.74 -8.27
C ARG A 188 -15.02 -11.40 -9.20
N ARG A 189 -15.06 -12.72 -9.30
CA ARG A 189 -14.26 -13.48 -10.26
C ARG A 189 -14.57 -12.98 -11.68
N PRO A 190 -13.56 -12.49 -12.43
CA PRO A 190 -13.82 -11.98 -13.78
C PRO A 190 -14.07 -13.13 -14.74
N SER A 191 -14.92 -12.87 -15.73
CA SER A 191 -15.02 -13.70 -16.94
C SER A 191 -14.26 -13.02 -18.08
N GLY A 192 -13.56 -13.82 -18.89
CA GLY A 192 -12.79 -13.29 -20.01
C GLY A 192 -12.38 -14.39 -20.99
N GLN A 193 -11.66 -13.97 -22.03
CA GLN A 193 -11.07 -14.91 -22.97
C GLN A 193 -9.87 -15.62 -22.37
N ARG A 194 -9.78 -16.93 -22.57
CA ARG A 194 -8.69 -17.78 -22.10
C ARG A 194 -8.27 -18.72 -23.22
N ARG A 195 -6.99 -19.08 -23.25
CA ARG A 195 -6.47 -20.05 -24.21
C ARG A 195 -5.53 -21.03 -23.52
N ASP A 196 -5.99 -22.27 -23.41
CA ASP A 196 -5.24 -23.33 -22.72
C ASP A 196 -4.16 -23.96 -23.62
N GLU A 197 -4.46 -24.12 -24.91
CA GLU A 197 -3.55 -24.69 -25.90
C GLU A 197 -3.23 -23.68 -27.00
N ALA A 198 -1.97 -23.61 -27.42
CA ALA A 198 -1.52 -22.64 -28.43
C ALA A 198 -2.23 -22.80 -29.79
N THR A 199 -2.67 -24.02 -30.13
CA THR A 199 -3.27 -24.37 -31.42
C THR A 199 -4.80 -24.30 -31.45
N SER A 200 -5.45 -24.11 -30.29
CA SER A 200 -6.90 -24.18 -30.16
C SER A 200 -7.51 -22.76 -30.09
N PRO A 201 -8.73 -22.53 -30.61
CA PRO A 201 -9.43 -21.26 -30.45
C PRO A 201 -9.60 -20.89 -28.97
N PRO A 202 -9.59 -19.60 -28.59
CA PRO A 202 -9.83 -19.19 -27.22
C PRO A 202 -11.28 -19.50 -26.80
N THR A 203 -11.48 -19.71 -25.51
CA THR A 203 -12.81 -19.88 -24.89
C THR A 203 -13.15 -18.65 -24.03
N PHE A 204 -14.44 -18.41 -23.75
CA PHE A 204 -14.90 -17.36 -22.84
C PHE A 204 -15.53 -17.97 -21.60
N GLY A 205 -15.18 -17.46 -20.42
CA GLY A 205 -15.78 -17.90 -19.15
C GLY A 205 -15.03 -17.38 -17.93
N PRO A 206 -15.42 -17.81 -16.71
CA PRO A 206 -14.80 -17.36 -15.48
C PRO A 206 -13.32 -17.75 -15.41
N SER A 207 -12.47 -16.88 -14.87
CA SER A 207 -11.05 -17.18 -14.66
C SER A 207 -10.87 -18.43 -13.79
N VAL A 208 -10.00 -19.34 -14.22
CA VAL A 208 -9.58 -20.55 -13.49
C VAL A 208 -8.23 -20.38 -12.81
N ARG A 209 -7.58 -19.22 -12.97
CA ARG A 209 -6.29 -18.88 -12.35
C ARG A 209 -6.34 -17.48 -11.73
N LEU A 210 -7.30 -17.27 -10.83
CA LEU A 210 -7.43 -16.04 -10.06
C LEU A 210 -6.39 -15.99 -8.94
N ASP A 211 -5.75 -14.85 -8.78
CA ASP A 211 -4.59 -14.67 -7.92
C ASP A 211 -4.65 -13.32 -7.19
N TYR A 212 -3.87 -13.19 -6.14
CA TYR A 212 -3.58 -11.92 -5.47
C TYR A 212 -2.15 -11.48 -5.82
N GLU A 213 -1.85 -10.20 -5.64
CA GLU A 213 -0.48 -9.67 -5.69
C GLU A 213 -0.23 -8.79 -4.47
N LEU A 214 0.67 -9.23 -3.58
CA LEU A 214 1.06 -8.45 -2.41
C LEU A 214 1.91 -7.25 -2.82
N GLU A 215 1.42 -6.05 -2.55
CA GLU A 215 2.08 -4.82 -2.98
C GLU A 215 2.03 -3.71 -1.94
N VAL A 216 2.89 -2.70 -2.14
CA VAL A 216 2.85 -1.44 -1.41
C VAL A 216 2.64 -0.30 -2.40
N GLY A 217 1.66 0.55 -2.12
CA GLY A 217 1.29 1.70 -2.93
C GLY A 217 1.75 3.01 -2.32
N ALA A 218 2.41 3.84 -3.10
CA ALA A 218 2.73 5.21 -2.74
C ALA A 218 1.64 6.17 -3.23
N ILE A 219 1.22 7.06 -2.33
CA ILE A 219 0.23 8.10 -2.63
C ILE A 219 0.96 9.42 -2.89
N ILE A 220 0.78 9.98 -4.08
CA ILE A 220 1.40 11.25 -4.44
C ILE A 220 0.75 12.40 -3.66
N ALA A 221 1.58 13.22 -3.02
CA ALA A 221 1.24 14.54 -2.52
C ALA A 221 2.03 15.56 -3.33
N ASP A 222 1.44 16.70 -3.66
CA ASP A 222 2.09 17.71 -4.52
C ASP A 222 2.56 17.12 -5.87
N GLY A 223 1.86 17.46 -6.96
CA GLY A 223 2.20 16.93 -8.28
C GLY A 223 3.45 17.55 -8.90
N ASN A 224 3.57 17.42 -10.21
CA ASN A 224 4.50 18.21 -11.02
C ASN A 224 3.78 18.76 -12.25
N ALA A 225 4.29 19.86 -12.81
CA ALA A 225 3.75 20.39 -14.06
C ALA A 225 4.08 19.45 -15.23
N LEU A 226 3.19 19.39 -16.22
CA LEU A 226 3.46 18.66 -17.47
C LEU A 226 4.72 19.22 -18.14
N GLY A 227 5.64 18.33 -18.50
CA GLY A 227 6.94 18.67 -19.06
C GLY A 227 8.01 19.03 -18.03
N ALA A 228 7.72 18.98 -16.73
CA ALA A 228 8.67 19.26 -15.66
C ALA A 228 8.95 17.98 -14.83
N PRO A 229 10.01 17.22 -15.15
CA PRO A 229 10.37 16.00 -14.41
C PRO A 229 10.70 16.27 -12.95
N ILE A 230 10.45 15.28 -12.09
CA ILE A 230 10.87 15.27 -10.70
C ILE A 230 12.24 14.59 -10.62
N ALA A 231 13.26 15.32 -10.16
CA ALA A 231 14.58 14.75 -9.89
C ALA A 231 14.53 13.75 -8.73
N LEU A 232 15.35 12.69 -8.81
CA LEU A 232 15.42 11.62 -7.80
C LEU A 232 15.53 12.15 -6.36
N ALA A 233 16.43 13.11 -6.13
CA ALA A 233 16.66 13.69 -4.81
C ALA A 233 15.45 14.46 -4.21
N ALA A 234 14.48 14.85 -5.05
CA ALA A 234 13.25 15.51 -4.68
C ALA A 234 12.03 14.57 -4.68
N ALA A 235 12.14 13.36 -5.25
CA ALA A 235 11.03 12.45 -5.48
C ALA A 235 10.14 12.20 -4.25
N GLU A 236 10.75 11.93 -3.09
CA GLU A 236 10.00 11.65 -1.86
C GLU A 236 9.34 12.89 -1.22
N GLN A 237 9.67 14.10 -1.69
CA GLN A 237 8.94 15.31 -1.31
C GLN A 237 7.53 15.32 -1.92
N HIS A 238 7.34 14.56 -3.01
CA HIS A 238 6.08 14.40 -3.72
C HIS A 238 5.25 13.18 -3.26
N VAL A 239 5.62 12.54 -2.15
CA VAL A 239 4.90 11.36 -1.65
C VAL A 239 4.37 11.63 -0.24
N ALA A 240 3.07 11.44 -0.07
CA ALA A 240 2.38 11.61 1.20
C ALA A 240 2.74 10.48 2.18
N GLY A 241 2.68 9.26 1.68
CA GLY A 241 2.78 8.05 2.47
C GLY A 241 2.48 6.80 1.66
N LEU A 242 2.41 5.68 2.37
CA LEU A 242 2.29 4.34 1.81
C LEU A 242 1.00 3.66 2.30
N CYS A 243 0.47 2.76 1.49
CA CYS A 243 -0.64 1.86 1.81
C CYS A 243 -0.32 0.44 1.29
N LEU A 244 -1.02 -0.57 1.79
CA LEU A 244 -1.01 -1.91 1.18
C LEU A 244 -1.87 -1.90 -0.09
N VAL A 245 -1.44 -2.65 -1.11
CA VAL A 245 -2.17 -2.85 -2.36
C VAL A 245 -2.29 -4.35 -2.61
N ASN A 246 -3.47 -4.79 -3.05
CA ASN A 246 -3.69 -6.11 -3.64
C ASN A 246 -4.15 -5.93 -5.08
N ASP A 247 -3.26 -6.20 -6.03
CA ASP A 247 -3.57 -6.13 -7.46
C ASP A 247 -4.09 -7.48 -7.98
N TRP A 248 -5.40 -7.68 -7.81
CA TRP A 248 -6.05 -8.95 -8.15
C TRP A 248 -5.83 -9.29 -9.62
N SER A 249 -5.50 -10.56 -9.87
CA SER A 249 -4.96 -10.96 -11.17
C SER A 249 -5.61 -12.22 -11.71
N ALA A 250 -6.16 -12.17 -12.91
CA ALA A 250 -6.67 -13.34 -13.63
C ALA A 250 -5.61 -13.85 -14.61
N ARG A 251 -4.71 -14.73 -14.14
CA ARG A 251 -3.48 -15.13 -14.85
C ARG A 251 -3.70 -15.81 -16.20
N ASP A 252 -4.82 -16.49 -16.34
CA ASP A 252 -5.25 -17.14 -17.58
C ASP A 252 -5.72 -16.16 -18.65
N ILE A 253 -6.47 -15.13 -18.25
CA ILE A 253 -6.85 -14.01 -19.12
C ILE A 253 -5.58 -13.23 -19.48
N GLN A 254 -4.72 -12.94 -18.50
CA GLN A 254 -3.48 -12.18 -18.69
C GLN A 254 -2.59 -12.84 -19.73
N ALA A 255 -2.35 -14.14 -19.61
CA ALA A 255 -1.46 -14.89 -20.51
C ALA A 255 -1.92 -14.85 -21.98
N TRP A 256 -3.23 -14.67 -22.22
CA TRP A 256 -3.79 -14.56 -23.57
C TRP A 256 -3.75 -13.13 -24.11
N GLU A 257 -4.08 -12.13 -23.30
CA GLU A 257 -4.28 -10.75 -23.77
C GLU A 257 -3.01 -9.89 -23.78
N TYR A 258 -2.00 -10.19 -22.95
CA TYR A 258 -1.00 -9.18 -22.60
C TYR A 258 -0.02 -8.82 -23.72
N GLN A 259 0.09 -9.64 -24.77
CA GLN A 259 1.00 -9.34 -25.87
C GLN A 259 0.27 -8.61 -27.00
N PRO A 260 0.83 -7.50 -27.53
CA PRO A 260 2.08 -6.83 -27.12
C PRO A 260 1.90 -5.68 -26.12
N LEU A 261 0.66 -5.39 -25.69
CA LEU A 261 0.30 -4.10 -25.07
C LEU A 261 0.37 -4.05 -23.53
N GLY A 262 0.66 -5.17 -22.89
CA GLY A 262 0.66 -5.31 -21.43
C GLY A 262 -0.67 -5.80 -20.85
N PRO A 263 -0.72 -6.01 -19.52
CA PRO A 263 -1.93 -6.47 -18.83
C PRO A 263 -3.10 -5.49 -18.97
N PHE A 264 -4.34 -5.98 -19.09
CA PHE A 264 -5.52 -5.13 -19.25
C PHE A 264 -6.74 -5.64 -18.46
N LEU A 265 -7.59 -6.50 -19.04
CA LEU A 265 -8.79 -7.02 -18.37
C LEU A 265 -8.44 -7.99 -17.23
N ALA A 266 -7.26 -8.60 -17.30
CA ALA A 266 -6.76 -9.48 -16.27
C ALA A 266 -6.37 -8.79 -14.96
N LYS A 267 -6.39 -7.46 -14.92
CA LYS A 267 -6.05 -6.62 -13.75
C LYS A 267 -7.18 -5.64 -13.40
N SER A 268 -7.74 -4.97 -14.41
CA SER A 268 -8.72 -3.88 -14.25
C SER A 268 -10.08 -4.25 -13.64
N PHE A 269 -10.29 -5.50 -13.22
CA PHE A 269 -11.55 -5.92 -12.59
C PHE A 269 -11.61 -5.55 -11.10
N ALA A 270 -10.47 -5.49 -10.40
CA ALA A 270 -10.38 -5.01 -9.02
C ALA A 270 -8.92 -4.81 -8.59
N THR A 271 -8.65 -3.70 -7.92
CA THR A 271 -7.42 -3.50 -7.12
C THR A 271 -7.86 -3.02 -5.75
N THR A 272 -7.42 -3.67 -4.66
CA THR A 272 -7.81 -3.27 -3.30
C THR A 272 -6.67 -2.54 -2.61
N ILE A 273 -6.96 -1.46 -1.87
CA ILE A 273 -5.95 -0.79 -1.02
C ILE A 273 -6.36 -0.76 0.46
N SER A 274 -5.38 -0.75 1.37
CA SER A 274 -5.66 -0.49 2.79
C SER A 274 -6.19 0.94 2.98
N PRO A 275 -7.10 1.18 3.95
CA PRO A 275 -7.79 2.46 4.09
C PRO A 275 -6.92 3.55 4.75
N TRP A 276 -5.78 3.18 5.31
CA TRP A 276 -4.87 4.07 6.02
C TRP A 276 -3.61 4.36 5.19
N ILE A 277 -3.30 5.65 5.03
CA ILE A 277 -2.05 6.16 4.46
C ILE A 277 -1.08 6.39 5.62
N VAL A 278 -0.09 5.51 5.75
CA VAL A 278 1.01 5.69 6.71
C VAL A 278 2.00 6.68 6.13
N THR A 279 2.15 7.85 6.75
CA THR A 279 2.93 8.95 6.17
C THR A 279 4.42 8.61 6.11
N LEU A 280 5.14 9.20 5.13
CA LEU A 280 6.59 9.02 5.07
C LEU A 280 7.32 9.54 6.32
N ASP A 281 6.75 10.55 7.00
CA ASP A 281 7.25 11.01 8.30
C ASP A 281 7.22 9.85 9.31
N ALA A 282 6.08 9.18 9.49
CA ALA A 282 5.95 8.05 10.41
C ALA A 282 6.95 6.91 10.10
N LEU A 283 7.30 6.73 8.83
CA LEU A 283 8.22 5.68 8.37
C LEU A 283 9.70 6.06 8.44
N ALA A 284 10.04 7.32 8.73
CA ALA A 284 11.43 7.79 8.80
C ALA A 284 12.33 6.95 9.74
N PRO A 285 11.88 6.50 10.93
CA PRO A 285 12.70 5.65 11.82
C PRO A 285 13.02 4.25 11.25
N PHE A 286 12.35 3.84 10.18
CA PHE A 286 12.43 2.50 9.58
C PHE A 286 13.12 2.49 8.22
N ARG A 287 13.78 3.59 7.87
CA ARG A 287 14.66 3.69 6.71
C ARG A 287 15.80 2.68 6.79
N VAL A 288 16.17 2.13 5.63
CA VAL A 288 17.30 1.23 5.42
C VAL A 288 17.95 1.51 4.06
N ALA A 289 19.17 1.00 3.85
CA ALA A 289 19.83 1.09 2.56
C ALA A 289 19.03 0.37 1.47
N ALA A 290 19.00 0.96 0.27
CA ALA A 290 18.41 0.33 -0.89
C ALA A 290 19.23 -0.91 -1.28
N VAL A 291 18.56 -1.97 -1.73
CA VAL A 291 19.22 -3.23 -2.08
C VAL A 291 19.53 -3.25 -3.57
N ARG A 292 20.83 -3.18 -3.89
CA ARG A 292 21.36 -3.48 -5.23
C ARG A 292 22.69 -4.22 -5.11
N PRO A 293 22.81 -5.45 -5.64
CA PRO A 293 24.09 -6.17 -5.63
C PRO A 293 25.19 -5.39 -6.35
N SER A 294 26.41 -5.37 -5.79
CA SER A 294 27.55 -4.71 -6.44
C SER A 294 27.97 -5.36 -7.77
N SER A 295 27.53 -6.59 -8.03
CA SER A 295 27.69 -7.29 -9.30
C SER A 295 26.74 -6.81 -10.40
N ASP A 296 25.67 -6.09 -10.04
CA ASP A 296 24.70 -5.56 -10.99
C ASP A 296 25.17 -4.21 -11.57
N PRO A 297 24.72 -3.83 -12.78
CA PRO A 297 25.04 -2.53 -13.34
C PRO A 297 24.51 -1.41 -12.45
N ALA A 298 25.29 -0.33 -12.37
CA ALA A 298 24.82 0.93 -11.80
C ALA A 298 23.66 1.50 -12.65
N PRO A 299 22.61 2.07 -12.04
CA PRO A 299 21.59 2.80 -12.76
C PRO A 299 22.20 3.98 -13.56
N LEU A 300 21.45 4.48 -14.55
CA LEU A 300 21.81 5.74 -15.20
C LEU A 300 21.75 6.91 -14.20
N PRO A 301 22.49 8.02 -14.42
CA PRO A 301 22.63 9.09 -13.43
C PRO A 301 21.32 9.69 -12.89
N TYR A 302 20.24 9.71 -13.67
CA TYR A 302 18.95 10.23 -13.21
C TYR A 302 18.23 9.32 -12.20
N LEU A 303 18.68 8.07 -12.05
CA LEU A 303 18.20 7.07 -11.09
C LEU A 303 19.28 6.70 -10.06
N ASP A 304 20.36 7.47 -9.96
CA ASP A 304 21.46 7.20 -9.05
C ASP A 304 21.73 8.41 -8.15
N ASP A 305 21.53 8.24 -6.85
CA ASP A 305 21.76 9.25 -5.82
C ASP A 305 22.29 8.58 -4.55
N GLU A 306 23.24 9.23 -3.87
CA GLU A 306 23.91 8.66 -2.70
C GLU A 306 22.96 8.50 -1.51
N GLU A 307 22.07 9.47 -1.32
CA GLU A 307 21.10 9.47 -0.23
C GLU A 307 20.06 8.37 -0.43
N ASP A 308 19.57 8.21 -1.67
CA ASP A 308 18.65 7.13 -2.02
C ASP A 308 19.30 5.74 -1.86
N ARG A 309 20.59 5.57 -2.19
CA ARG A 309 21.28 4.30 -1.91
C ARG A 309 21.37 4.02 -0.41
N ALA A 310 21.66 5.04 0.39
CA ALA A 310 21.86 4.89 1.83
C ALA A 310 20.55 4.71 2.62
N HIS A 311 19.44 5.30 2.15
CA HIS A 311 18.19 5.38 2.91
C HIS A 311 16.90 5.20 2.10
N GLY A 312 16.97 4.85 0.81
CA GLY A 312 15.79 4.72 -0.07
C GLY A 312 14.91 3.50 0.20
N GLY A 313 15.37 2.55 1.02
CA GLY A 313 14.61 1.38 1.43
C GLY A 313 13.79 1.61 2.70
N PHE A 314 12.74 0.79 2.90
CA PHE A 314 11.95 0.78 4.12
C PHE A 314 11.87 -0.64 4.71
N ASP A 315 12.13 -0.73 6.01
CA ASP A 315 12.01 -1.96 6.80
C ASP A 315 10.55 -2.22 7.16
N ILE A 316 9.80 -2.74 6.18
CA ILE A 316 8.38 -3.10 6.31
C ILE A 316 8.27 -4.61 6.14
N THR A 317 7.80 -5.31 7.18
CA THR A 317 7.40 -6.71 7.08
C THR A 317 5.99 -6.79 6.53
N LEU A 318 5.78 -7.65 5.54
CA LEU A 318 4.51 -7.83 4.84
C LEU A 318 4.03 -9.26 5.03
N GLU A 319 2.76 -9.46 5.37
CA GLU A 319 2.15 -10.78 5.59
C GLU A 319 0.94 -10.94 4.68
N VAL A 320 0.79 -12.13 4.07
CA VAL A 320 -0.45 -12.55 3.41
C VAL A 320 -1.06 -13.73 4.16
N LEU A 321 -2.33 -13.57 4.52
CA LEU A 321 -3.16 -14.61 5.10
C LEU A 321 -4.27 -15.02 4.13
N LEU A 322 -4.63 -16.30 4.15
CA LEU A 322 -5.72 -16.87 3.37
C LEU A 322 -6.70 -17.61 4.28
N SER A 323 -7.99 -17.37 4.09
CA SER A 323 -9.06 -18.07 4.80
C SER A 323 -10.12 -18.55 3.82
N SER A 324 -10.34 -19.86 3.74
CA SER A 324 -11.46 -20.39 2.95
C SER A 324 -12.79 -20.17 3.69
N ARG A 325 -13.91 -20.29 2.96
CA ARG A 325 -15.24 -20.29 3.59
C ARG A 325 -15.33 -21.34 4.69
N ARG A 326 -14.85 -22.56 4.43
CA ARG A 326 -14.87 -23.66 5.39
C ARG A 326 -14.02 -23.38 6.63
N MET A 327 -12.84 -22.76 6.47
CA MET A 327 -12.04 -22.32 7.61
C MET A 327 -12.81 -21.37 8.52
N ARG A 328 -13.52 -20.39 7.94
CA ARG A 328 -14.35 -19.46 8.72
C ARG A 328 -15.55 -20.15 9.37
N ASP A 329 -16.24 -21.03 8.66
CA ASP A 329 -17.39 -21.79 9.18
C ASP A 329 -17.00 -22.72 10.34
N GLU A 330 -15.78 -23.28 10.32
CA GLU A 330 -15.21 -24.12 11.38
C GLU A 330 -14.48 -23.32 12.49
N GLY A 331 -14.51 -21.98 12.44
CA GLY A 331 -13.84 -21.11 13.43
C GLY A 331 -12.31 -21.19 13.41
N GLN A 332 -11.72 -21.65 12.30
CA GLN A 332 -10.27 -21.72 12.14
C GLN A 332 -9.66 -20.36 11.83
N ARG A 333 -8.44 -20.14 12.31
CA ARG A 333 -7.67 -18.93 11.99
C ARG A 333 -7.23 -18.95 10.52
N PRO A 334 -7.10 -17.78 9.85
CA PRO A 334 -6.47 -17.70 8.54
C PRO A 334 -5.08 -18.33 8.51
N LEU A 335 -4.72 -18.98 7.41
CA LEU A 335 -3.42 -19.55 7.16
C LEU A 335 -2.45 -18.44 6.74
N ASN A 336 -1.30 -18.33 7.40
CA ASN A 336 -0.21 -17.49 6.89
C ASN A 336 0.41 -18.15 5.65
N VAL A 337 0.21 -17.52 4.50
CA VAL A 337 0.67 -18.00 3.20
C VAL A 337 2.10 -17.56 2.94
N SER A 338 2.41 -16.29 3.21
CA SER A 338 3.74 -15.75 3.02
C SER A 338 4.05 -14.57 3.95
N VAL A 339 5.34 -14.42 4.24
CA VAL A 339 5.92 -13.26 4.92
C VAL A 339 7.05 -12.71 4.04
N GLY A 340 6.85 -11.52 3.49
CA GLY A 340 7.80 -10.78 2.67
C GLY A 340 8.43 -9.59 3.40
N SER A 341 9.38 -8.94 2.75
CA SER A 341 10.02 -7.71 3.24
C SER A 341 10.08 -6.68 2.13
N PHE A 342 9.57 -5.48 2.37
CA PHE A 342 9.68 -4.39 1.40
C PHE A 342 11.12 -3.85 1.27
N ALA A 343 12.00 -4.13 2.24
CA ALA A 343 13.39 -3.74 2.19
C ALA A 343 14.17 -4.43 1.05
N THR A 344 13.64 -5.52 0.48
CA THR A 344 14.30 -6.27 -0.61
C THR A 344 13.93 -5.78 -2.01
N MET A 345 13.12 -4.71 -2.12
CA MET A 345 12.75 -4.13 -3.41
C MET A 345 13.99 -3.61 -4.15
N TYR A 346 14.07 -3.89 -5.46
CA TYR A 346 15.25 -3.60 -6.27
C TYR A 346 15.28 -2.15 -6.81
N TRP A 347 14.09 -1.58 -7.01
CA TRP A 347 13.90 -0.18 -7.33
C TRP A 347 13.25 0.52 -6.14
N THR A 348 13.84 1.64 -5.71
CA THR A 348 13.33 2.44 -4.59
C THR A 348 12.10 3.23 -5.00
N LEU A 349 11.31 3.67 -4.02
CA LEU A 349 10.20 4.58 -4.24
C LEU A 349 10.61 5.84 -5.02
N ALA A 350 11.74 6.43 -4.66
CA ALA A 350 12.26 7.62 -5.31
C ALA A 350 12.56 7.35 -6.80
N GLN A 351 13.15 6.19 -7.12
CA GLN A 351 13.41 5.77 -8.50
C GLN A 351 12.12 5.57 -9.31
N LEU A 352 11.06 5.03 -8.70
CA LEU A 352 9.76 4.89 -9.38
C LEU A 352 9.20 6.25 -9.80
N VAL A 353 9.16 7.23 -8.87
CA VAL A 353 8.66 8.59 -9.15
C VAL A 353 9.53 9.32 -10.17
N ALA A 354 10.86 9.26 -10.01
CA ALA A 354 11.80 9.91 -10.91
C ALA A 354 11.68 9.35 -12.34
N HIS A 355 11.57 8.03 -12.47
CA HIS A 355 11.39 7.42 -13.78
C HIS A 355 10.05 7.78 -14.42
N HIS A 356 8.96 7.69 -13.67
CA HIS A 356 7.61 7.97 -14.17
C HIS A 356 7.50 9.37 -14.76
N THR A 357 8.17 10.36 -14.17
CA THR A 357 8.12 11.76 -14.61
C THR A 357 9.24 12.17 -15.56
N SER A 358 10.22 11.29 -15.82
CA SER A 358 11.42 11.58 -16.62
C SER A 358 11.13 12.03 -18.05
N ASN A 359 9.99 11.61 -18.62
CA ASN A 359 9.52 12.02 -19.94
C ASN A 359 8.64 13.29 -19.92
N GLY A 360 8.47 13.92 -18.75
CA GLY A 360 7.59 15.05 -18.52
C GLY A 360 6.16 14.69 -18.12
N CYS A 361 5.82 13.42 -17.86
CA CYS A 361 4.53 13.04 -17.29
C CYS A 361 4.27 13.78 -15.97
N ASN A 362 3.07 14.33 -15.81
CA ASN A 362 2.63 15.02 -14.61
C ASN A 362 1.91 14.07 -13.66
N LEU A 363 2.41 13.95 -12.44
CA LEU A 363 1.71 13.35 -11.32
C LEU A 363 0.79 14.39 -10.68
N ARG A 364 -0.24 13.92 -9.99
CA ARG A 364 -1.25 14.73 -9.31
C ARG A 364 -1.48 14.25 -7.87
N PRO A 365 -1.92 15.14 -6.96
CA PRO A 365 -2.29 14.74 -5.61
C PRO A 365 -3.36 13.63 -5.61
N GLY A 366 -3.04 12.50 -4.99
CA GLY A 366 -3.89 11.31 -4.95
C GLY A 366 -3.68 10.31 -6.09
N ASP A 367 -2.68 10.49 -6.96
CA ASP A 367 -2.24 9.40 -7.82
C ASP A 367 -1.63 8.26 -6.98
N LEU A 368 -1.87 7.02 -7.41
CA LEU A 368 -1.40 5.80 -6.77
C LEU A 368 -0.30 5.15 -7.61
N LEU A 369 0.88 4.96 -7.03
CA LEU A 369 1.99 4.22 -7.66
C LEU A 369 2.25 2.95 -6.85
N ALA A 370 1.83 1.80 -7.36
CA ALA A 370 2.06 0.51 -6.71
C ALA A 370 3.42 -0.08 -7.09
N SER A 371 4.01 -0.84 -6.18
CA SER A 371 5.37 -1.34 -6.31
C SER A 371 5.54 -2.43 -7.36
N GLY A 372 4.45 -3.09 -7.77
CA GLY A 372 4.50 -4.44 -8.27
C GLY A 372 4.68 -5.45 -7.14
N THR A 373 4.33 -6.70 -7.43
CA THR A 373 4.34 -7.82 -6.46
C THR A 373 5.66 -7.89 -5.67
N VAL A 374 5.56 -7.84 -4.35
CA VAL A 374 6.69 -7.96 -3.42
C VAL A 374 6.95 -9.44 -3.13
N SER A 375 8.01 -9.97 -3.75
CA SER A 375 8.54 -11.31 -3.45
C SER A 375 9.97 -11.24 -2.90
N GLY A 376 10.32 -12.22 -2.07
CA GLY A 376 11.69 -12.51 -1.67
C GLY A 376 12.23 -13.82 -2.27
N ALA A 377 13.46 -14.15 -1.89
CA ALA A 377 14.20 -15.29 -2.43
C ALA A 377 13.68 -16.68 -1.99
N THR A 378 12.92 -16.76 -0.89
CA THR A 378 12.40 -18.04 -0.35
C THR A 378 10.98 -18.30 -0.83
N LYS A 379 10.55 -19.57 -0.81
CA LYS A 379 9.18 -19.93 -1.20
C LYS A 379 8.13 -19.26 -0.32
N GLU A 380 8.43 -19.11 0.97
CA GLU A 380 7.57 -18.54 2.00
C GLU A 380 7.54 -17.00 1.96
N SER A 381 8.35 -16.35 1.13
CA SER A 381 8.35 -14.89 0.95
C SER A 381 7.82 -14.44 -0.42
N ARG A 382 7.20 -15.34 -1.18
CA ARG A 382 6.60 -15.04 -2.49
C ARG A 382 5.27 -14.29 -2.35
N GLY A 383 5.08 -13.27 -3.19
CA GLY A 383 3.99 -12.30 -3.10
C GLY A 383 2.68 -12.68 -3.81
N CYS A 384 2.61 -13.82 -4.49
CA CYS A 384 1.38 -14.30 -5.15
C CYS A 384 1.27 -15.83 -5.17
N LEU A 385 0.08 -16.39 -5.45
CA LEU A 385 -0.11 -17.85 -5.57
C LEU A 385 0.56 -18.42 -6.82
N LEU A 386 0.66 -17.64 -7.91
CA LEU A 386 1.41 -18.06 -9.10
C LEU A 386 2.83 -18.52 -8.73
N GLU A 387 3.49 -17.76 -7.86
CA GLU A 387 4.82 -18.09 -7.35
C GLU A 387 4.77 -19.12 -6.22
N ARG A 388 3.87 -18.94 -5.23
CA ARG A 388 3.79 -19.78 -4.03
C ARG A 388 3.50 -21.24 -4.35
N THR A 389 2.71 -21.46 -5.40
CA THR A 389 2.30 -22.78 -5.88
C THR A 389 3.03 -23.23 -7.14
N TRP A 390 3.97 -22.42 -7.63
CA TRP A 390 4.73 -22.67 -8.86
C TRP A 390 3.83 -23.02 -10.06
N ARG A 391 2.99 -22.07 -10.47
CA ARG A 391 1.96 -22.27 -11.51
C ARG A 391 0.98 -23.39 -11.19
N GLY A 392 0.72 -23.60 -9.90
CA GLY A 392 -0.16 -24.64 -9.41
C GLY A 392 0.45 -26.04 -9.37
N THR A 393 1.71 -26.29 -9.75
CA THR A 393 2.30 -27.63 -9.65
C THR A 393 2.55 -28.07 -8.21
N GLU A 394 2.66 -27.11 -7.29
CA GLU A 394 2.89 -27.32 -5.85
C GLU A 394 1.75 -26.69 -5.03
N PRO A 395 0.56 -27.32 -4.98
CA PRO A 395 -0.60 -26.73 -4.31
C PRO A 395 -0.36 -26.47 -2.81
N LEU A 396 -0.95 -25.39 -2.30
CA LEU A 396 -0.96 -25.04 -0.89
C LEU A 396 -2.03 -25.86 -0.16
N ALA A 397 -1.66 -26.56 0.92
CA ALA A 397 -2.62 -27.26 1.78
C ALA A 397 -3.16 -26.32 2.87
N LEU A 398 -4.48 -26.18 2.94
CA LEU A 398 -5.17 -25.48 4.01
C LEU A 398 -5.36 -26.40 5.22
N PRO A 399 -5.53 -25.89 6.45
CA PRO A 399 -5.68 -26.74 7.63
C PRO A 399 -6.97 -27.58 7.65
N THR A 400 -7.95 -27.24 6.80
CA THR A 400 -9.18 -28.02 6.54
C THR A 400 -8.95 -29.24 5.61
N GLY A 401 -7.75 -29.38 5.02
CA GLY A 401 -7.41 -30.37 4.00
C GLY A 401 -7.72 -29.93 2.56
N GLU A 402 -8.30 -28.75 2.36
CA GLU A 402 -8.47 -28.15 1.03
C GLU A 402 -7.10 -27.85 0.39
N LEU A 403 -7.02 -27.92 -0.94
CA LEU A 403 -5.82 -27.57 -1.70
C LEU A 403 -6.08 -26.32 -2.54
N ARG A 404 -5.14 -25.38 -2.56
CA ARG A 404 -5.19 -24.19 -3.41
C ARG A 404 -4.03 -24.17 -4.39
N ARG A 405 -4.37 -24.11 -5.67
CA ARG A 405 -3.42 -23.75 -6.76
C ARG A 405 -3.53 -22.26 -7.08
N PHE A 406 -4.76 -21.77 -7.07
CA PHE A 406 -5.20 -20.39 -7.26
C PHE A 406 -6.40 -20.17 -6.35
N LEU A 407 -6.91 -18.94 -6.29
CA LEU A 407 -8.04 -18.60 -5.43
C LEU A 407 -9.34 -19.24 -5.92
N GLU A 408 -10.11 -19.78 -4.98
CA GLU A 408 -11.47 -20.30 -5.17
C GLU A 408 -12.52 -19.32 -4.66
N ASP A 409 -13.78 -19.51 -5.05
CA ASP A 409 -14.87 -18.64 -4.60
C ASP A 409 -15.12 -18.81 -3.11
N GLY A 410 -15.24 -17.68 -2.39
CA GLY A 410 -15.34 -17.65 -0.94
C GLY A 410 -14.01 -17.61 -0.20
N ASP A 411 -12.86 -17.67 -0.90
CA ASP A 411 -11.57 -17.38 -0.28
C ASP A 411 -11.49 -15.89 0.10
N GLU A 412 -10.97 -15.61 1.30
CA GLU A 412 -10.63 -14.28 1.78
C GLU A 412 -9.10 -14.16 1.81
N VAL A 413 -8.57 -13.14 1.12
CA VAL A 413 -7.17 -12.74 1.22
C VAL A 413 -7.07 -11.56 2.16
N ILE A 414 -6.15 -11.61 3.13
CA ILE A 414 -5.90 -10.54 4.09
C ILE A 414 -4.41 -10.23 4.07
N MET A 415 -4.05 -9.00 3.72
CA MET A 415 -2.68 -8.50 3.76
C MET A 415 -2.50 -7.59 4.96
N ARG A 416 -1.34 -7.72 5.62
CA ARG A 416 -0.93 -6.90 6.76
C ARG A 416 0.50 -6.41 6.54
N ALA A 417 0.81 -5.27 7.15
CA ALA A 417 2.16 -4.73 7.13
C ALA A 417 2.49 -4.06 8.47
N SER A 418 3.75 -4.18 8.88
CA SER A 418 4.27 -3.43 10.00
C SER A 418 5.77 -3.22 9.97
N CYS A 419 6.19 -2.15 10.63
CA CYS A 419 7.57 -1.81 10.92
C CYS A 419 7.88 -2.08 12.39
N GLU A 420 8.98 -2.77 12.66
CA GLU A 420 9.47 -3.06 14.01
C GLU A 420 10.99 -2.85 14.06
N ARG A 421 11.47 -2.14 15.08
CA ARG A 421 12.90 -1.89 15.30
C ARG A 421 13.16 -1.69 16.78
N THR A 422 14.22 -2.27 17.31
CA THR A 422 14.61 -2.09 18.71
C THR A 422 14.74 -0.61 19.03
N GLY A 423 14.09 -0.17 20.11
CA GLY A 423 14.06 1.23 20.53
C GLY A 423 13.04 2.11 19.81
N GLN A 424 12.24 1.56 18.90
CA GLN A 424 11.12 2.25 18.23
C GLN A 424 9.78 1.58 18.56
N ARG A 425 8.69 2.33 18.47
CA ARG A 425 7.33 1.76 18.58
C ARG A 425 6.94 1.11 17.26
N ARG A 426 6.29 -0.06 17.34
CA ARG A 426 5.73 -0.74 16.17
C ARG A 426 4.73 0.16 15.44
N ILE A 427 4.82 0.23 14.12
CA ILE A 427 3.87 0.96 13.25
C ILE A 427 3.24 -0.04 12.29
N GLY A 428 1.92 -0.06 12.20
CA GLY A 428 1.17 -0.92 11.29
C GLY A 428 0.35 -0.15 10.26
N PHE A 429 -0.08 -0.87 9.23
CA PHE A 429 -0.85 -0.33 8.10
C PHE A 429 -2.35 -0.68 8.19
N GLY A 430 -2.76 -1.41 9.22
CA GLY A 430 -4.04 -2.10 9.24
C GLY A 430 -4.06 -3.22 8.19
N GLU A 431 -5.20 -3.41 7.55
CA GLU A 431 -5.42 -4.55 6.65
C GLU A 431 -5.91 -4.12 5.26
N CYS A 432 -5.38 -4.78 4.23
CA CYS A 432 -5.96 -4.82 2.90
C CYS A 432 -6.56 -6.21 2.68
N ARG A 433 -7.90 -6.31 2.70
CA ARG A 433 -8.60 -7.59 2.59
C ARG A 433 -9.72 -7.58 1.55
N GLY A 434 -10.03 -8.74 1.00
CA GLY A 434 -11.17 -8.93 0.09
C GLY A 434 -11.58 -10.40 -0.01
N ILE A 435 -12.87 -10.61 -0.26
CA ILE A 435 -13.45 -11.96 -0.45
C ILE A 435 -13.81 -12.15 -1.92
N VAL A 436 -13.31 -13.25 -2.49
CA VAL A 436 -13.65 -13.66 -3.86
C VAL A 436 -15.11 -14.09 -3.93
N SER A 437 -15.89 -13.49 -4.82
CA SER A 437 -17.27 -13.87 -5.13
C SER A 437 -17.41 -14.44 -6.53
N GLY A 438 -18.18 -15.54 -6.64
CA GLY A 438 -18.61 -16.15 -7.90
C GLY A 438 -19.76 -15.40 -8.56
#